data_AF-A0AAW9JSX5-F1
#
_entry.id   AF-A0AAW9JSX5-F1
#
_cell.length_a   1.000
_cell.length_b   1.000
_cell.length_c   1.000
_cell.angle_alpha   90.00
_cell.angle_beta   90.00
_cell.angle_gamma   90.00
#
_symmetry.space_group_name_H-M   'P 1'
#
loop_
_entity.id
_entity.type
_entity.pdbx_description
1 polymer ?
#
loop_
_entity_poly.entity_id
_entity_poly.type
_entity_poly.pdbx_seq_one_letter_code
_entity_poly.pdbx_strand_id
1 'polypeptide(L)'
;MAIDEPETSLHIGPQKRLFRLLKELSKKHQVIITTHSVVFIDKVHDESVFLVKRDRLGRTNYHLKEHKKENWKSLREIIGTTISDSLLLGDYNIVVEGRTEQLLFPTMIEILVREKLLKLDTSMYNFISAEGSAKMKSFMSILKDKIELPLCLFLDNDKAGLNTKKQLDKTHKFRGDLIIISGRQGFQESEIEDFLDDTLLYSCINEYYKRQIKGYIPLKENELKELRNSLKFNDFKKNLEGKIANIYEEANKDLNKVAFSLLIKEKLKLSSQFQNLISIFKDVEKYFLRR
;
A
#
# COMPACT_ATOMS: atom_id res chain seq x y z
N MET A 1 -5.98 22.66 13.35
CA MET A 1 -4.71 23.03 14.01
C MET A 1 -3.62 23.05 12.96
N ALA A 2 -2.81 24.11 12.92
CA ALA A 2 -1.67 24.22 12.01
C ALA A 2 -0.40 24.46 12.86
N ILE A 3 0.68 23.72 12.57
CA ILE A 3 1.94 23.81 13.32
C ILE A 3 3.10 23.90 12.32
N ASP A 4 3.98 24.86 12.53
CA ASP A 4 5.17 25.04 11.70
C ASP A 4 6.39 24.38 12.37
N GLU A 5 7.08 23.53 11.62
CA GLU A 5 8.29 22.78 12.02
C GLU A 5 8.25 22.23 13.46
N PRO A 6 7.27 21.35 13.79
CA PRO A 6 7.10 20.81 15.14
C PRO A 6 8.32 20.04 15.66
N GLU A 7 9.21 19.59 14.78
CA GLU A 7 10.44 18.88 15.10
C GLU A 7 11.57 19.76 15.63
N THR A 8 11.44 21.10 15.57
CA THR A 8 12.54 22.01 15.85
C THR A 8 13.11 21.74 17.24
N SER A 9 14.44 21.57 17.31
CA SER A 9 15.19 21.24 18.54
C SER A 9 15.00 19.81 19.09
N LEU A 10 14.32 18.91 18.37
CA LEU A 10 14.15 17.51 18.80
C LEU A 10 15.12 16.56 18.09
N HIS A 11 15.69 15.62 18.85
CA HIS A 11 16.36 14.45 18.28
C HIS A 11 15.34 13.43 17.72
N ILE A 12 15.80 12.50 16.87
CA ILE A 12 14.95 11.54 16.12
C ILE A 12 13.96 10.77 16.99
N GLY A 13 14.38 10.28 18.16
CA GLY A 13 13.49 9.54 19.08
C GLY A 13 12.28 10.37 19.55
N PRO A 14 12.51 11.55 20.16
CA PRO A 14 11.45 12.51 20.46
C PRO A 14 10.62 12.94 19.23
N GLN A 15 11.23 13.14 18.05
CA GLN A 15 10.49 13.42 16.82
C GLN A 15 9.47 12.32 16.48
N LYS A 16 9.88 11.04 16.52
CA LYS A 16 8.97 9.89 16.31
C LYS A 16 7.80 9.90 17.31
N ARG A 17 8.08 10.20 18.58
CA ARG A 17 7.04 10.29 19.63
C ARG A 17 6.06 11.43 19.38
N LEU A 18 6.57 12.61 19.01
CA LEU A 18 5.74 13.76 18.68
C LEU A 18 4.87 13.47 17.47
N PHE A 19 5.43 12.87 16.42
CA PHE A 19 4.67 12.49 15.23
C PHE A 19 3.52 11.53 15.57
N ARG A 20 3.77 10.49 16.40
CA ARG A 20 2.72 9.60 16.91
C ARG A 20 1.62 10.36 17.66
N LEU A 21 1.99 11.30 18.52
CA LEU A 21 1.02 12.12 19.26
C LEU A 21 0.15 12.98 18.32
N LEU A 22 0.77 13.62 17.33
CA LEU A 22 0.04 14.40 16.31
C LEU A 22 -0.90 13.53 15.48
N LYS A 23 -0.48 12.30 15.14
CA LYS A 23 -1.33 11.31 14.46
C LYS A 23 -2.52 10.89 15.30
N GLU A 24 -2.34 10.65 16.60
CA GLU A 24 -3.46 10.36 17.51
C GLU A 24 -4.44 11.54 17.61
N LEU A 25 -3.92 12.77 17.73
CA LEU A 25 -4.74 13.98 17.70
C LEU A 25 -5.51 14.13 16.38
N SER A 26 -4.90 13.73 15.25
CA SER A 26 -5.51 13.84 13.93
C SER A 26 -6.74 12.96 13.73
N LYS A 27 -6.95 11.95 14.59
CA LYS A 27 -8.16 11.10 14.56
C LYS A 27 -9.43 11.87 14.93
N LYS A 28 -9.31 12.97 15.68
CA LYS A 28 -10.44 13.78 16.15
C LYS A 28 -10.44 15.20 15.60
N HIS A 29 -9.29 15.73 15.21
CA HIS A 29 -9.14 17.11 14.75
C HIS A 29 -8.30 17.16 13.48
N GLN A 30 -8.56 18.11 12.59
CA GLN A 30 -7.65 18.34 11.46
C GLN A 30 -6.31 18.92 11.97
N VAL A 31 -5.21 18.25 11.62
CA VAL A 31 -3.84 18.66 11.95
C VAL A 31 -3.09 18.86 10.64
N ILE A 32 -2.55 20.06 10.42
CA ILE A 32 -1.72 20.42 9.27
C ILE A 32 -0.33 20.78 9.81
N ILE A 33 0.71 20.19 9.23
CA ILE A 33 2.10 20.49 9.61
C ILE A 33 2.92 20.85 8.38
N THR A 34 3.87 21.75 8.56
CA THR A 34 4.99 21.99 7.66
C THR A 34 6.25 21.44 8.34
N THR A 35 7.10 20.75 7.57
CA THR A 35 8.25 20.03 8.13
C THR A 35 9.30 19.84 7.04
N HIS A 36 10.57 19.94 7.44
CA HIS A 36 11.71 19.50 6.62
C HIS A 36 12.23 18.13 7.06
N SER A 37 11.75 17.60 8.18
CA SER A 37 12.15 16.28 8.70
C SER A 37 11.45 15.12 8.00
N VAL A 38 12.25 14.18 7.51
CA VAL A 38 11.76 12.90 6.97
C VAL A 38 11.03 12.03 8.01
N VAL A 39 11.20 12.30 9.31
CA VAL A 39 10.56 11.56 10.40
C VAL A 39 9.05 11.84 10.44
N PHE A 40 8.62 13.02 10.00
CA PHE A 40 7.21 13.44 9.99
C PHE A 40 6.48 13.07 8.68
N ILE A 41 7.17 12.38 7.76
CA ILE A 41 6.54 11.85 6.56
C ILE A 41 5.77 10.59 6.94
N ASP A 42 4.44 10.64 6.84
CA ASP A 42 3.60 9.46 6.97
C ASP A 42 3.76 8.57 5.72
N LYS A 43 4.66 7.59 5.79
CA LYS A 43 4.90 6.64 4.71
C LYS A 43 3.74 5.67 4.51
N VAL A 44 2.95 5.46 5.55
CA VAL A 44 1.84 4.51 5.60
C VAL A 44 0.57 5.16 5.01
N HIS A 45 0.33 6.43 5.33
CA HIS A 45 -0.78 7.24 4.83
C HIS A 45 -0.29 8.43 4.00
N ASP A 46 0.48 8.13 2.96
CA ASP A 46 1.13 9.16 2.14
C ASP A 46 0.16 10.02 1.30
N GLU A 47 -1.14 9.71 1.28
CA GLU A 47 -2.20 10.60 0.79
C GLU A 47 -2.26 11.92 1.56
N SER A 48 -1.74 11.94 2.79
CA SER A 48 -1.65 13.13 3.64
C SER A 48 -0.40 13.99 3.40
N VAL A 49 0.50 13.56 2.50
CA VAL A 49 1.79 14.20 2.26
C VAL A 49 1.76 15.06 0.99
N PHE A 50 1.98 16.37 1.16
CA PHE A 50 2.01 17.35 0.07
C PHE A 50 3.42 17.86 -0.12
N LEU A 51 3.97 17.69 -1.32
CA LEU A 51 5.29 18.22 -1.66
C LEU A 51 5.15 19.62 -2.25
N VAL A 52 5.67 20.61 -1.55
CA VAL A 52 5.66 22.01 -1.99
C VAL A 52 7.04 22.37 -2.52
N LYS A 53 7.12 22.86 -3.75
CA LYS A 53 8.36 23.30 -4.40
C LYS A 53 8.18 24.63 -5.11
N ARG A 54 9.28 25.36 -5.27
CA ARG A 54 9.33 26.53 -6.14
C ARG A 54 9.95 26.12 -7.47
N ASP A 55 9.33 26.51 -8.59
CA ASP A 55 9.92 26.29 -9.91
C ASP A 55 10.97 27.35 -10.24
N ARG A 56 11.67 27.16 -11.36
CA ARG A 56 12.75 28.05 -11.82
C ARG A 56 12.28 29.48 -12.14
N LEU A 57 10.97 29.70 -12.29
CA LEU A 57 10.35 30.99 -12.55
C LEU A 57 9.83 31.64 -11.25
N GLY A 58 10.09 31.04 -10.09
CA GLY A 58 9.69 31.56 -8.78
C GLY A 58 8.24 31.26 -8.39
N ARG A 59 7.53 30.43 -9.16
CA ARG A 59 6.14 30.03 -8.87
C ARG A 59 6.13 28.87 -7.88
N THR A 60 5.21 28.90 -6.92
CA THR A 60 5.02 27.82 -5.96
C THR A 60 4.07 26.78 -6.53
N ASN A 61 4.56 25.55 -6.69
CA ASN A 61 3.75 24.41 -7.08
C ASN A 61 3.66 23.45 -5.89
N TYR A 62 2.48 22.88 -5.68
CA TYR A 62 2.31 21.76 -4.77
C TYR A 62 1.91 20.54 -5.59
N HIS A 63 2.58 19.42 -5.36
CA HIS A 63 2.26 18.19 -6.04
C HIS A 63 1.84 17.12 -5.03
N LEU A 64 0.61 16.65 -5.21
CA LEU A 64 0.19 15.37 -4.64
C LEU A 64 1.01 14.28 -5.35
N LYS A 65 1.76 13.48 -4.59
CA LYS A 65 2.41 12.25 -5.09
C LYS A 65 3.62 12.40 -6.04
N GLU A 66 4.15 13.60 -6.36
CA GLU A 66 5.33 13.71 -7.24
C GLU A 66 6.58 13.04 -6.65
N HIS A 67 6.69 13.05 -5.33
CA HIS A 67 7.69 12.25 -4.62
C HIS A 67 7.67 10.76 -4.99
N LYS A 68 6.55 10.21 -5.49
CA LYS A 68 6.40 8.79 -5.78
C LYS A 68 6.91 8.37 -7.14
N LYS A 69 6.89 9.23 -8.17
CA LYS A 69 7.42 8.91 -9.52
C LYS A 69 8.91 8.53 -9.50
N GLU A 70 9.60 8.88 -8.42
CA GLU A 70 11.01 8.63 -8.27
C GLU A 70 11.35 7.90 -6.97
N ASN A 71 10.45 7.10 -6.38
CA ASN A 71 10.72 6.39 -5.12
C ASN A 71 11.21 7.33 -4.00
N TRP A 72 10.59 8.47 -3.78
CA TRP A 72 11.01 9.52 -2.85
C TRP A 72 12.30 10.28 -3.25
N LYS A 73 12.84 10.10 -4.46
CA LYS A 73 14.09 10.77 -4.91
C LYS A 73 13.98 12.28 -4.92
N SER A 74 12.92 12.83 -5.50
CA SER A 74 12.60 14.24 -5.39
C SER A 74 12.61 14.74 -3.94
N LEU A 75 12.05 13.98 -2.99
CA LEU A 75 12.08 14.36 -1.57
C LEU A 75 13.48 14.23 -0.97
N ARG A 76 14.28 13.22 -1.36
CA ARG A 76 15.70 13.09 -1.00
C ARG A 76 16.55 14.26 -1.51
N GLU A 77 16.27 14.74 -2.71
CA GLU A 77 16.99 15.84 -3.36
C GLU A 77 16.63 17.20 -2.73
N ILE A 78 15.37 17.39 -2.33
CA ILE A 78 14.88 18.66 -1.74
C ILE A 78 15.28 18.82 -0.28
N ILE A 79 15.28 17.74 0.49
CA ILE A 79 15.64 17.77 1.92
C ILE A 79 17.16 17.89 2.09
N GLY A 80 17.92 17.70 1.01
CA GLY A 80 19.36 17.84 1.00
C GLY A 80 20.03 16.65 1.68
N THR A 81 20.76 15.88 0.86
CA THR A 81 21.82 14.94 1.23
C THR A 81 21.46 13.49 1.50
N THR A 82 22.43 12.67 1.11
CA THR A 82 22.82 11.30 1.43
C THR A 82 22.67 10.82 2.90
N ILE A 83 22.00 11.59 3.76
CA ILE A 83 21.82 11.41 5.20
C ILE A 83 20.31 11.20 5.42
N SER A 84 19.66 10.06 5.19
CA SER A 84 19.90 8.77 5.85
C SER A 84 18.80 7.82 5.38
N ASP A 85 19.14 6.87 4.50
CA ASP A 85 18.20 5.86 4.00
C ASP A 85 17.57 5.01 5.12
N SER A 86 18.21 4.95 6.30
CA SER A 86 17.71 4.30 7.51
C SER A 86 16.54 5.01 8.19
N LEU A 87 16.42 6.34 8.09
CA LEU A 87 15.28 7.09 8.64
C LEU A 87 14.01 6.88 7.81
N LEU A 88 14.15 6.40 6.57
CA LEU A 88 13.03 6.00 5.72
C LEU A 88 12.48 4.61 6.07
N LEU A 89 13.06 3.91 7.04
CA LEU A 89 12.66 2.55 7.44
C LEU A 89 11.80 2.55 8.69
N GLY A 90 10.85 1.61 8.73
CA GLY A 90 10.17 1.22 9.96
C GLY A 90 10.96 0.14 10.67
N ASP A 91 10.53 -0.21 11.88
CA ASP A 91 11.12 -1.33 12.61
C ASP A 91 10.82 -2.66 11.88
N TYR A 92 9.68 -2.74 11.18
CA TYR A 92 9.26 -3.87 10.36
C TYR A 92 9.04 -3.43 8.91
N ASN A 93 9.97 -3.78 8.03
CA ASN A 93 9.92 -3.37 6.62
C ASN A 93 9.29 -4.48 5.76
N ILE A 94 8.12 -4.17 5.21
CA ILE A 94 7.36 -5.04 4.32
C ILE A 94 7.46 -4.48 2.90
N VAL A 95 8.07 -5.24 2.01
CA VAL A 95 8.12 -4.95 0.58
C VAL A 95 6.93 -5.61 -0.10
N VAL A 96 6.24 -4.87 -0.95
CA VAL A 96 5.04 -5.32 -1.66
C VAL A 96 5.20 -5.10 -3.17
N GLU A 97 4.53 -5.92 -3.97
CA GLU A 97 4.61 -5.85 -5.43
C GLU A 97 4.06 -4.54 -5.97
N GLY A 98 2.85 -4.15 -5.54
CA GLY A 98 2.10 -3.05 -6.11
C GLY A 98 1.76 -1.93 -5.15
N ARG A 99 1.02 -0.96 -5.68
CA ARG A 99 0.55 0.21 -4.93
C ARG A 99 -0.74 -0.09 -4.17
N THR A 100 -1.51 -1.07 -4.64
CA THR A 100 -2.73 -1.54 -3.98
C THR A 100 -2.42 -2.03 -2.56
N GLU A 101 -1.43 -2.93 -2.41
CA GLU A 101 -1.05 -3.50 -1.11
C GLU A 101 -0.56 -2.41 -0.16
N GLN A 102 0.24 -1.46 -0.67
CA GLN A 102 0.75 -0.34 0.12
C GLN A 102 -0.38 0.53 0.70
N LEU A 103 -1.54 0.61 0.03
CA LEU A 103 -2.71 1.34 0.52
C LEU A 103 -3.58 0.50 1.45
N LEU A 104 -3.75 -0.79 1.15
CA LEU A 104 -4.68 -1.67 1.85
C LEU A 104 -4.10 -2.29 3.12
N PHE A 105 -2.85 -2.76 3.09
CA PHE A 105 -2.23 -3.48 4.22
C PHE A 105 -2.21 -2.67 5.52
N PRO A 106 -1.89 -1.36 5.52
CA PRO A 106 -2.00 -0.56 6.73
C PRO A 106 -3.37 -0.63 7.38
N THR A 107 -4.40 -0.42 6.57
CA THR A 107 -5.81 -0.41 7.02
C THR A 107 -6.22 -1.79 7.54
N MET A 108 -5.82 -2.85 6.83
CA MET A 108 -6.07 -4.23 7.26
C MET A 108 -5.40 -4.54 8.59
N ILE A 109 -4.14 -4.15 8.79
CA ILE A 109 -3.43 -4.37 10.06
C ILE A 109 -4.06 -3.56 11.18
N GLU A 110 -4.44 -2.30 10.95
CA GLU A 110 -5.17 -1.48 11.93
C GLU A 110 -6.47 -2.15 12.39
N ILE A 111 -7.22 -2.73 11.45
CA ILE A 111 -8.43 -3.51 11.74
C ILE A 111 -8.09 -4.74 12.59
N LEU A 112 -7.05 -5.50 12.22
CA LEU A 112 -6.64 -6.69 12.96
C LEU A 112 -6.15 -6.38 14.39
N VAL A 113 -5.42 -5.29 14.57
CA VAL A 113 -4.96 -4.82 15.89
C VAL A 113 -6.16 -4.40 16.74
N ARG A 114 -7.10 -3.63 16.15
CA ARG A 114 -8.33 -3.21 16.85
C ARG A 114 -9.18 -4.42 17.28
N GLU A 115 -9.21 -5.47 16.46
CA GLU A 115 -9.89 -6.73 16.76
C GLU A 115 -9.05 -7.71 17.61
N LYS A 116 -7.87 -7.29 18.09
CA LYS A 116 -6.96 -8.09 18.93
C LYS A 116 -6.47 -9.39 18.26
N LEU A 117 -6.45 -9.42 16.93
CA LEU A 117 -5.94 -10.53 16.12
C LEU A 117 -4.44 -10.43 15.85
N LEU A 118 -3.88 -9.22 15.92
CA LEU A 118 -2.46 -8.90 15.95
C LEU A 118 -2.14 -8.09 17.22
N LYS A 119 -0.88 -8.17 17.67
CA LYS A 119 -0.38 -7.50 18.88
C LYS A 119 0.54 -6.31 18.58
N LEU A 120 1.09 -6.22 17.37
CA LEU A 120 2.06 -5.20 17.01
C LEU A 120 1.44 -3.81 16.77
N ASP A 121 2.19 -2.77 17.11
CA ASP A 121 1.85 -1.37 16.85
C ASP A 121 1.97 -1.08 15.36
N THR A 122 0.89 -0.55 14.75
CA THR A 122 0.84 -0.25 13.30
C THR A 122 1.92 0.75 12.88
N SER A 123 2.41 1.59 13.79
CA SER A 123 3.49 2.55 13.54
C SER A 123 4.88 1.92 13.40
N MET A 124 5.02 0.61 13.67
CA MET A 124 6.26 -0.14 13.47
C MET A 124 6.39 -0.67 12.05
N TYR A 125 5.27 -0.82 11.33
CA TYR A 125 5.27 -1.33 9.96
C TYR A 125 5.58 -0.22 8.95
N ASN A 126 6.42 -0.55 7.98
CA ASN A 126 6.72 0.29 6.83
C ASN A 126 6.48 -0.50 5.55
N PHE A 127 5.63 0.02 4.66
CA PHE A 127 5.26 -0.63 3.40
C PHE A 127 5.99 0.02 2.24
N ILE A 128 6.75 -0.77 1.50
CA ILE A 128 7.59 -0.32 0.40
C ILE A 128 7.14 -1.01 -0.89
N SER A 129 6.59 -0.26 -1.83
CA SER A 129 6.23 -0.82 -3.15
C SER A 129 7.44 -0.89 -4.06
N ALA A 130 7.60 -2.00 -4.78
CA ALA A 130 8.66 -2.17 -5.77
C ALA A 130 8.25 -1.83 -7.22
N GLU A 131 7.03 -1.29 -7.42
CA GLU A 131 6.48 -0.97 -8.74
C GLU A 131 6.44 -2.17 -9.71
N GLY A 132 6.08 -3.35 -9.19
CA GLY A 132 5.96 -4.60 -9.94
C GLY A 132 7.12 -5.59 -9.75
N SER A 133 6.83 -6.87 -9.98
CA SER A 133 7.77 -7.99 -9.79
C SER A 133 9.06 -7.89 -10.61
N ALA A 134 9.04 -7.27 -11.79
CA ALA A 134 10.22 -7.18 -12.67
C ALA A 134 11.40 -6.37 -12.07
N LYS A 135 11.11 -5.32 -11.29
CA LYS A 135 12.13 -4.48 -10.62
C LYS A 135 12.43 -4.92 -9.19
N MET A 136 11.69 -5.91 -8.69
CA MET A 136 11.74 -6.33 -7.30
C MET A 136 13.14 -6.75 -6.87
N LYS A 137 13.86 -7.54 -7.68
CA LYS A 137 15.18 -8.05 -7.31
C LYS A 137 16.24 -6.95 -7.18
N SER A 138 16.29 -6.01 -8.12
CA SER A 138 17.26 -4.90 -8.09
C SER A 138 16.95 -3.97 -6.91
N PHE A 139 15.67 -3.68 -6.70
CA PHE A 139 15.21 -2.89 -5.57
C PHE A 139 15.54 -3.54 -4.23
N MET A 140 15.24 -4.82 -4.06
CA MET A 140 15.57 -5.61 -2.87
C MET A 140 17.08 -5.68 -2.62
N SER A 141 17.89 -5.79 -3.67
CA SER A 141 19.35 -5.77 -3.51
C SER A 141 19.81 -4.43 -2.93
N ILE A 142 19.34 -3.31 -3.48
CA ILE A 142 19.67 -1.97 -2.99
C ILE A 142 19.21 -1.80 -1.55
N LEU A 143 17.99 -2.24 -1.25
CA LEU A 143 17.46 -2.22 0.12
C LEU A 143 18.38 -3.02 1.04
N LYS A 144 18.69 -4.28 0.74
CA LYS A 144 19.58 -5.09 1.60
C LYS A 144 21.01 -4.57 1.74
N ASP A 145 21.56 -3.90 0.73
CA ASP A 145 22.89 -3.26 0.86
C ASP A 145 22.84 -2.07 1.81
N LYS A 146 21.70 -1.39 1.91
CA LYS A 146 21.49 -0.22 2.75
C LYS A 146 20.88 -0.54 4.11
N ILE A 147 20.30 -1.73 4.24
CA ILE A 147 19.41 -2.13 5.34
C ILE A 147 19.87 -3.50 5.81
N GLU A 148 20.53 -3.55 6.97
CA GLU A 148 20.89 -4.80 7.64
C GLU A 148 19.69 -5.47 8.36
N LEU A 149 18.48 -4.94 8.18
CA LEU A 149 17.26 -5.42 8.84
C LEU A 149 16.59 -6.59 8.09
N PRO A 150 15.87 -7.46 8.80
CA PRO A 150 15.01 -8.48 8.20
C PRO A 150 13.93 -7.85 7.32
N LEU A 151 13.71 -8.43 6.13
CA LEU A 151 12.68 -7.97 5.20
C LEU A 151 11.58 -9.04 5.09
N CYS A 152 10.34 -8.58 5.00
CA CYS A 152 9.22 -9.40 4.57
C CYS A 152 8.80 -8.98 3.17
N LEU A 153 8.67 -9.91 2.24
CA LEU A 153 8.29 -9.64 0.86
C LEU A 153 6.96 -10.33 0.54
N PHE A 154 6.01 -9.56 0.03
CA PHE A 154 4.76 -10.05 -0.55
C PHE A 154 4.84 -10.00 -2.08
N LEU A 155 4.57 -11.14 -2.69
CA LEU A 155 4.45 -11.31 -4.13
C LEU A 155 3.07 -11.83 -4.48
N ASP A 156 2.58 -11.45 -5.66
CA ASP A 156 1.39 -12.05 -6.23
C ASP A 156 1.63 -13.55 -6.50
N ASN A 157 0.55 -14.32 -6.41
CA ASN A 157 0.55 -15.69 -6.89
C ASN A 157 0.30 -15.71 -8.39
N ASP A 158 1.31 -15.36 -9.18
CA ASP A 158 1.31 -15.52 -10.62
C ASP A 158 2.69 -15.95 -11.13
N LYS A 159 2.83 -16.14 -12.45
CA LYS A 159 4.11 -16.54 -13.05
C LYS A 159 5.27 -15.60 -12.69
N ALA A 160 5.02 -14.29 -12.61
CA ALA A 160 6.06 -13.30 -12.35
C ALA A 160 6.49 -13.33 -10.87
N GLY A 161 5.54 -13.39 -9.95
CA GLY A 161 5.79 -13.56 -8.52
C GLY A 161 6.52 -14.87 -8.20
N LEU A 162 6.08 -16.00 -8.76
CA LEU A 162 6.72 -17.31 -8.58
C LEU A 162 8.16 -17.33 -9.13
N ASN A 163 8.40 -16.72 -10.29
CA ASN A 163 9.75 -16.60 -10.84
C ASN A 163 10.64 -15.71 -9.97
N THR A 164 10.10 -14.62 -9.43
CA THR A 164 10.81 -13.72 -8.52
C THR A 164 11.23 -14.46 -7.25
N LYS A 165 10.31 -15.19 -6.62
CA LYS A 165 10.63 -16.04 -5.45
C LYS A 165 11.75 -17.03 -5.74
N LYS A 166 11.67 -17.78 -6.85
CA LYS A 166 12.73 -18.72 -7.27
C LYS A 166 14.10 -18.06 -7.43
N GLN A 167 14.15 -16.82 -7.90
CA GLN A 167 15.41 -16.07 -8.05
C GLN A 167 15.95 -15.59 -6.69
N LEU A 168 15.07 -15.13 -5.79
CA LEU A 168 15.45 -14.67 -4.47
C LEU A 168 15.93 -15.83 -3.58
N ASP A 169 15.25 -16.97 -3.60
CA ASP A 169 15.64 -18.18 -2.85
C ASP A 169 17.04 -18.69 -3.22
N LYS A 170 17.45 -18.51 -4.49
CA LYS A 170 18.80 -18.86 -4.98
C LYS A 170 19.88 -17.85 -4.57
N THR A 171 19.49 -16.64 -4.14
CA THR A 171 20.43 -15.55 -3.86
C THR A 171 20.74 -15.52 -2.37
N HIS A 172 21.98 -15.84 -1.98
CA HIS A 172 22.41 -15.97 -0.58
C HIS A 172 22.08 -14.75 0.30
N LYS A 173 22.10 -13.55 -0.30
CA LYS A 173 21.83 -12.27 0.35
C LYS A 173 20.44 -12.15 1.01
N PHE A 174 19.45 -12.90 0.53
CA PHE A 174 18.08 -12.89 1.07
C PHE A 174 17.80 -14.07 2.01
N ARG A 175 18.82 -14.84 2.40
CA ARG A 175 18.64 -15.96 3.32
C ARG A 175 18.11 -15.47 4.67
N GLY A 176 16.98 -16.05 5.08
CA GLY A 176 16.32 -15.72 6.34
C GLY A 176 15.35 -14.53 6.27
N ASP A 177 15.14 -13.95 5.08
CA ASP A 177 13.99 -13.08 4.81
C ASP A 177 12.72 -13.91 4.65
N LEU A 178 11.56 -13.32 4.99
CA LEU A 178 10.27 -13.96 4.77
C LEU A 178 9.74 -13.60 3.39
N ILE A 179 9.55 -14.60 2.51
CA ILE A 179 9.01 -14.41 1.16
C ILE A 179 7.66 -15.12 1.01
N ILE A 180 6.62 -14.32 0.95
CA ILE A 180 5.22 -14.74 0.89
C ILE A 180 4.72 -14.69 -0.56
N ILE A 181 4.12 -15.79 -1.00
CA ILE A 181 3.29 -15.82 -2.21
C ILE A 181 1.83 -15.74 -1.75
N SER A 182 1.11 -14.74 -2.24
CA SER A 182 -0.28 -14.47 -1.85
C SER A 182 -1.22 -15.41 -2.60
N GLY A 183 -1.23 -16.70 -2.26
CA GLY A 183 -2.10 -17.72 -2.84
C GLY A 183 -3.47 -17.80 -2.16
N ARG A 184 -4.57 -17.71 -2.92
CA ARG A 184 -5.94 -17.94 -2.43
C ARG A 184 -6.44 -19.33 -2.82
N GLN A 185 -7.01 -20.07 -1.85
CA GLN A 185 -7.63 -21.35 -2.14
C GLN A 185 -8.78 -21.19 -3.14
N GLY A 186 -8.80 -22.04 -4.17
CA GLY A 186 -9.78 -21.99 -5.26
C GLY A 186 -9.39 -21.11 -6.44
N PHE A 187 -8.21 -20.45 -6.38
CA PHE A 187 -7.66 -19.63 -7.45
C PHE A 187 -6.34 -20.22 -7.94
N GLN A 188 -6.16 -20.30 -9.26
CA GLN A 188 -4.88 -20.73 -9.84
C GLN A 188 -3.82 -19.63 -9.69
N GLU A 189 -4.21 -18.39 -9.95
CA GLU A 189 -3.42 -17.19 -9.75
C GLU A 189 -4.20 -16.20 -8.90
N SER A 190 -3.51 -15.42 -8.06
CA SER A 190 -4.17 -14.44 -7.18
C SER A 190 -3.31 -13.22 -6.86
N GLU A 191 -3.97 -12.09 -6.65
CA GLU A 191 -3.47 -10.81 -6.12
C GLU A 191 -4.33 -10.35 -4.94
N ILE A 192 -4.01 -9.20 -4.36
CA ILE A 192 -4.62 -8.79 -3.09
C ILE A 192 -6.14 -8.58 -3.15
N GLU A 193 -6.65 -8.03 -4.27
CA GLU A 193 -8.10 -7.84 -4.43
C GLU A 193 -8.85 -9.17 -4.40
N ASP A 194 -8.18 -10.27 -4.74
CA ASP A 194 -8.77 -11.59 -4.66
C ASP A 194 -8.99 -12.05 -3.23
N PHE A 195 -8.35 -11.46 -2.22
CA PHE A 195 -8.55 -11.89 -0.83
C PHE A 195 -9.72 -11.21 -0.13
N LEU A 196 -10.32 -10.21 -0.77
CA LEU A 196 -11.49 -9.51 -0.26
C LEU A 196 -12.73 -10.41 -0.31
N ASP A 197 -13.64 -10.23 0.65
CA ASP A 197 -14.95 -10.86 0.57
C ASP A 197 -15.71 -10.37 -0.68
N ASP A 198 -16.46 -11.28 -1.30
CA ASP A 198 -17.12 -11.01 -2.57
C ASP A 198 -18.15 -9.87 -2.43
N THR A 199 -18.85 -9.79 -1.29
CA THR A 199 -19.83 -8.73 -1.02
C THR A 199 -19.17 -7.34 -0.98
N LEU A 200 -18.04 -7.18 -0.28
CA LEU A 200 -17.27 -5.94 -0.29
C LEU A 200 -16.77 -5.63 -1.69
N LEU A 201 -16.12 -6.58 -2.36
CA LEU A 201 -15.52 -6.38 -3.68
C LEU A 201 -16.57 -5.89 -4.69
N TYR A 202 -17.72 -6.56 -4.76
CA TYR A 202 -18.81 -6.22 -5.67
C TYR A 202 -19.48 -4.90 -5.31
N SER A 203 -19.63 -4.59 -4.01
CA SER A 203 -20.13 -3.29 -3.58
C SER A 203 -19.18 -2.14 -3.96
N CYS A 204 -17.87 -2.36 -3.90
CA CYS A 204 -16.86 -1.41 -4.32
C CYS A 204 -16.89 -1.22 -5.85
N ILE A 205 -17.05 -2.29 -6.62
CA ILE A 205 -17.15 -2.23 -8.08
C ILE A 205 -18.33 -1.36 -8.51
N ASN A 206 -19.51 -1.66 -7.98
CA ASN A 206 -20.72 -0.91 -8.31
C ASN A 206 -20.59 0.57 -7.91
N GLU A 207 -19.99 0.86 -6.76
CA GLU A 207 -19.77 2.24 -6.34
C GLU A 207 -18.72 2.97 -7.19
N TYR A 208 -17.64 2.30 -7.58
CA TYR A 208 -16.61 2.85 -8.45
C TYR A 208 -17.23 3.32 -9.78
N TYR A 209 -18.00 2.47 -10.45
CA TYR A 209 -18.64 2.83 -11.72
C TYR A 209 -19.78 3.84 -11.54
N LYS A 210 -20.53 3.79 -10.44
CA LYS A 210 -21.53 4.82 -10.11
C LYS A 210 -20.93 6.21 -10.00
N ARG A 211 -19.69 6.33 -9.49
CA ARG A 211 -18.98 7.63 -9.39
C ARG A 211 -18.47 8.13 -10.75
N GLN A 212 -18.38 7.28 -11.78
CA GLN A 212 -17.78 7.63 -13.07
C GLN A 212 -18.78 7.73 -14.22
N ILE A 213 -19.87 6.97 -14.16
CA ILE A 213 -20.83 6.83 -15.25
C ILE A 213 -22.17 7.40 -14.78
N LYS A 214 -22.63 8.46 -15.45
CA LYS A 214 -23.95 9.05 -15.19
C LYS A 214 -25.04 8.08 -15.60
N GLY A 215 -26.00 7.83 -14.71
CA GLY A 215 -27.09 6.87 -14.97
C GLY A 215 -26.70 5.40 -14.81
N TYR A 216 -25.53 5.12 -14.22
CA TYR A 216 -25.09 3.75 -13.96
C TYR A 216 -26.10 2.93 -13.13
N ILE A 217 -26.49 1.79 -13.69
CA ILE A 217 -27.27 0.76 -13.01
C ILE A 217 -26.31 -0.27 -12.40
N PRO A 218 -26.35 -0.48 -11.07
CA PRO A 218 -25.52 -1.49 -10.40
C PRO A 218 -25.72 -2.90 -10.97
N LEU A 219 -24.61 -3.58 -11.24
CA LEU A 219 -24.62 -4.98 -11.65
C LEU A 219 -25.06 -5.86 -10.48
N LYS A 220 -25.89 -6.87 -10.76
CA LYS A 220 -26.31 -7.84 -9.75
C LYS A 220 -25.13 -8.71 -9.32
N GLU A 221 -25.15 -9.15 -8.07
CA GLU A 221 -24.10 -10.01 -7.50
C GLU A 221 -23.88 -11.29 -8.32
N ASN A 222 -24.96 -11.94 -8.80
CA ASN A 222 -24.84 -13.12 -9.66
C ASN A 222 -24.10 -12.82 -10.97
N GLU A 223 -24.35 -11.66 -11.60
CA GLU A 223 -23.64 -11.27 -12.83
C GLU A 223 -22.15 -11.05 -12.57
N LEU A 224 -21.81 -10.40 -11.45
CA LEU A 224 -20.42 -10.18 -11.06
C LEU A 224 -19.72 -11.51 -10.71
N LYS A 225 -20.43 -12.43 -10.07
CA LYS A 225 -19.93 -13.77 -9.73
C LYS A 225 -19.66 -14.62 -10.96
N GLU A 226 -20.55 -14.57 -11.95
CA GLU A 226 -20.37 -15.23 -13.26
C GLU A 226 -19.17 -14.66 -14.03
N LEU A 227 -19.02 -13.32 -14.06
CA LEU A 227 -17.86 -12.68 -14.67
C LEU A 227 -16.55 -12.99 -13.96
N ARG A 228 -16.61 -13.13 -12.63
CA ARG A 228 -15.47 -13.40 -11.77
C ARG A 228 -14.92 -14.80 -11.99
N ASN A 229 -15.77 -15.83 -11.98
CA ASN A 229 -15.42 -17.22 -12.28
C ASN A 229 -14.06 -17.70 -11.73
N SER A 230 -13.73 -17.36 -10.48
CA SER A 230 -12.44 -17.65 -9.83
C SER A 230 -11.18 -17.19 -10.61
N LEU A 231 -11.31 -16.21 -11.49
CA LEU A 231 -10.21 -15.56 -12.19
C LEU A 231 -9.48 -14.60 -11.26
N LYS A 232 -8.15 -14.43 -11.44
CA LYS A 232 -7.37 -13.34 -10.82
C LYS A 232 -8.02 -12.00 -11.12
N PHE A 233 -7.95 -11.03 -10.19
CA PHE A 233 -8.69 -9.77 -10.29
C PHE A 233 -8.39 -8.99 -11.56
N ASN A 234 -7.16 -8.94 -12.06
CA ASN A 234 -6.86 -8.31 -13.34
C ASN A 234 -7.60 -8.93 -14.54
N ASP A 235 -7.88 -10.23 -14.54
CA ASP A 235 -8.62 -10.88 -15.63
C ASP A 235 -10.13 -10.70 -15.48
N PHE A 236 -10.63 -10.79 -14.25
CA PHE A 236 -12.01 -10.39 -13.94
C PHE A 236 -12.27 -8.92 -14.31
N LYS A 237 -11.34 -8.02 -13.99
CA LYS A 237 -11.36 -6.60 -14.34
C LYS A 237 -11.50 -6.41 -15.85
N LYS A 238 -10.71 -7.09 -16.68
CA LYS A 238 -10.84 -7.00 -18.15
C LYS A 238 -12.22 -7.41 -18.64
N ASN A 239 -12.78 -8.49 -18.11
CA ASN A 239 -14.12 -8.95 -18.49
C ASN A 239 -15.20 -7.95 -18.07
N LEU A 240 -15.07 -7.39 -16.86
CA LEU A 240 -15.94 -6.36 -16.33
C LEU A 240 -15.89 -5.08 -17.18
N GLU A 241 -14.69 -4.62 -17.55
CA GLU A 241 -14.47 -3.48 -18.43
C GLU A 241 -15.11 -3.69 -19.80
N GLY A 242 -14.97 -4.89 -20.37
CA GLY A 242 -15.65 -5.27 -21.61
C GLY A 242 -17.17 -5.19 -21.50
N LYS A 243 -17.76 -5.73 -20.42
CA LYS A 243 -19.21 -5.65 -20.18
C LYS A 243 -19.67 -4.20 -20.00
N ILE A 244 -18.92 -3.38 -19.24
CA ILE A 244 -19.25 -1.97 -19.00
C ILE A 244 -19.18 -1.18 -20.31
N ALA A 245 -18.16 -1.39 -21.13
CA ALA A 245 -18.01 -0.72 -22.42
C ALA A 245 -19.14 -1.07 -23.41
N ASN A 246 -19.70 -2.28 -23.33
CA ASN A 246 -20.86 -2.68 -24.15
C ASN A 246 -22.17 -2.02 -23.71
N ILE A 247 -22.28 -1.60 -22.45
CA ILE A 247 -23.50 -0.95 -21.90
C ILE A 247 -23.39 0.57 -21.99
N TYR A 248 -22.19 1.12 -21.82
CA TYR A 248 -21.92 2.56 -21.72
C TYR A 248 -20.76 2.94 -22.66
N GLU A 249 -21.08 3.44 -23.87
CA GLU A 249 -20.06 3.78 -24.88
C GLU A 249 -19.06 4.85 -24.43
N GLU A 250 -19.50 5.80 -23.58
CA GLU A 250 -18.67 6.89 -23.05
C GLU A 250 -17.87 6.50 -21.78
N ALA A 251 -18.04 5.27 -21.27
CA ALA A 251 -17.38 4.88 -20.03
C ALA A 251 -15.86 4.78 -20.22
N ASN A 252 -15.12 5.33 -19.26
CA ASN A 252 -13.68 5.06 -19.17
C ASN A 252 -13.49 3.55 -19.00
N LYS A 253 -12.80 2.95 -19.98
CA LYS A 253 -12.65 1.50 -20.10
C LYS A 253 -11.66 0.92 -19.10
N ASP A 254 -10.86 1.75 -18.43
CA ASP A 254 -9.82 1.28 -17.52
C ASP A 254 -10.16 1.62 -16.06
N LEU A 255 -10.46 0.58 -15.28
CA LEU A 255 -10.58 0.66 -13.84
C LEU A 255 -9.20 0.97 -13.25
N ASN A 256 -9.06 2.19 -12.72
CA ASN A 256 -7.85 2.63 -12.05
C ASN A 256 -7.72 1.91 -10.70
N LYS A 257 -6.83 0.90 -10.63
CA LYS A 257 -6.62 0.07 -9.43
C LYS A 257 -6.30 0.90 -8.18
N VAL A 258 -5.58 2.02 -8.30
CA VAL A 258 -5.24 2.89 -7.15
C VAL A 258 -6.48 3.60 -6.62
N ALA A 259 -7.31 4.19 -7.50
CA ALA A 259 -8.56 4.81 -7.10
C ALA A 259 -9.54 3.79 -6.51
N PHE A 260 -9.59 2.59 -7.10
CA PHE A 260 -10.36 1.47 -6.59
C PHE A 260 -9.89 1.01 -5.20
N SER A 261 -8.58 0.96 -4.97
CA SER A 261 -7.99 0.62 -3.67
C SER A 261 -8.36 1.64 -2.59
N LEU A 262 -8.41 2.93 -2.92
CA LEU A 262 -8.85 3.97 -1.98
C LEU A 262 -10.32 3.78 -1.59
N LEU A 263 -11.18 3.42 -2.55
CA LEU A 263 -12.57 3.08 -2.26
C LEU A 263 -12.69 1.83 -1.37
N ILE A 264 -11.91 0.79 -1.64
CA ILE A 264 -11.85 -0.39 -0.77
C ILE A 264 -11.40 0.02 0.64
N LYS A 265 -10.36 0.83 0.76
CA LYS A 265 -9.87 1.36 2.04
C LYS A 265 -10.96 2.11 2.82
N GLU A 266 -11.76 2.94 2.16
CA GLU A 266 -12.91 3.65 2.77
C GLU A 266 -13.93 2.66 3.37
N LYS A 267 -14.16 1.54 2.69
CA LYS A 267 -15.18 0.53 3.05
C LYS A 267 -14.68 -0.64 3.89
N LEU A 268 -13.36 -0.80 4.05
CA LEU A 268 -12.79 -1.79 4.96
C LEU A 268 -13.11 -1.39 6.41
N LYS A 269 -13.74 -2.31 7.12
CA LYS A 269 -14.22 -2.15 8.50
C LYS A 269 -13.93 -3.35 9.38
N LEU A 270 -14.00 -4.58 8.88
CA LEU A 270 -13.89 -5.79 9.72
C LEU A 270 -12.92 -6.80 9.12
N SER A 271 -12.26 -7.61 9.96
CA SER A 271 -11.34 -8.65 9.47
C SER A 271 -12.03 -9.75 8.67
N SER A 272 -13.33 -9.96 8.88
CA SER A 272 -14.16 -10.88 8.09
C SER A 272 -14.14 -10.55 6.60
N GLN A 273 -13.87 -9.28 6.25
CA GLN A 273 -13.81 -8.81 4.87
C GLN A 273 -12.54 -9.22 4.12
N PHE A 274 -11.55 -9.79 4.83
CA PHE A 274 -10.29 -10.25 4.26
C PHE A 274 -9.75 -11.45 5.04
N GLN A 275 -10.64 -12.33 5.48
CA GLN A 275 -10.35 -13.42 6.42
C GLN A 275 -9.18 -14.32 5.98
N ASN A 276 -9.03 -14.52 4.67
CA ASN A 276 -7.98 -15.36 4.08
C ASN A 276 -6.56 -14.78 4.24
N LEU A 277 -6.41 -13.48 4.57
CA LEU A 277 -5.11 -12.86 4.83
C LEU A 277 -4.70 -12.91 6.30
N ILE A 278 -5.62 -13.23 7.21
CA ILE A 278 -5.35 -13.13 8.66
C ILE A 278 -4.20 -14.05 9.07
N SER A 279 -4.17 -15.27 8.54
CA SER A 279 -3.07 -16.22 8.79
C SER A 279 -1.74 -15.70 8.28
N ILE A 280 -1.73 -15.11 7.09
CA ILE A 280 -0.55 -14.52 6.46
C ILE A 280 0.00 -13.38 7.32
N PHE A 281 -0.84 -12.44 7.76
CA PHE A 281 -0.41 -11.34 8.64
C PHE A 281 0.11 -11.84 10.00
N LYS A 282 -0.48 -12.90 10.56
CA LYS A 282 0.03 -13.52 11.79
C LYS A 282 1.42 -14.13 11.61
N ASP A 283 1.69 -14.71 10.45
CA ASP A 283 3.02 -15.27 10.16
C ASP A 283 4.07 -14.16 9.94
N VAL A 284 3.66 -13.04 9.34
CA VAL A 284 4.49 -11.82 9.27
C VAL A 284 4.81 -11.28 10.66
N GLU A 285 3.83 -11.18 11.56
CA GLU A 285 4.04 -10.75 12.95
C GLU A 285 5.01 -11.68 13.68
N LYS A 286 4.82 -13.01 13.59
CA LYS A 286 5.74 -13.98 14.21
C LYS A 286 7.16 -13.86 13.67
N TYR A 287 7.32 -13.61 12.37
CA TYR A 287 8.63 -13.45 11.75
C TYR A 287 9.40 -12.28 12.34
N PHE A 288 8.74 -11.13 12.47
CA PHE A 288 9.35 -9.93 13.03
C PHE A 288 9.55 -9.99 14.55
N LEU A 289 8.73 -10.74 15.29
CA LEU A 289 8.87 -10.92 16.75
C LEU A 289 9.94 -11.94 17.17
N ARG A 290 10.33 -12.86 16.29
CA ARG A 290 11.34 -13.90 16.58
C ARG A 290 12.79 -13.45 16.38
N ARG A 291 12.98 -12.25 15.82
CA ARG A 291 14.27 -11.67 15.42
C ARG A 291 14.60 -10.52 16.35
#